data_AF-A0A250E5U8-F1
#
_entry.id   AF-A0A250E5U8-F1
#
_cell.length_a   1.000
_cell.length_b   1.000
_cell.length_c   1.000
_cell.angle_alpha   90.00
_cell.angle_beta   90.00
_cell.angle_gamma   90.00
#
_symmetry.space_group_name_H-M   'P 1'
#
loop_
_entity.id
_entity.type
_entity.pdbx_description
1 polymer ?
#
loop_
_entity_poly.entity_id
_entity_poly.type
_entity_poly.pdbx_seq_one_letter_code
_entity_poly.pdbx_strand_id
1 'polypeptide(L)'
;MLPKALRVVINEERIIFSCFAKREGTLSSAIDNFIRVMVFFAFVYLILYVEKESVLELTNSKEFELNLIFQMDIYKLALALFFIFNALLYFLPIIRFIFSNGGYFVGTPTRLIHYKKGDVKIYVWELFTDEIEADIDKNYIRFTLKIGKYERKDKTEVFVPYKVEVISAENVSKIERVARERIRSLSHSAR
;
A
#
# COMPACT_ATOMS: atom_id res chain seq x y z
N MET A 1 -21.78 -11.43 -2.77
CA MET A 1 -21.75 -12.53 -3.77
C MET A 1 -20.33 -12.64 -4.33
N LEU A 2 -19.76 -13.86 -4.40
CA LEU A 2 -18.39 -14.05 -4.92
C LEU A 2 -18.34 -13.97 -6.46
N PRO A 3 -17.28 -13.40 -7.06
CA PRO A 3 -17.08 -13.39 -8.51
C PRO A 3 -17.12 -14.79 -9.13
N LYS A 4 -17.64 -14.92 -10.37
CA LYS A 4 -17.70 -16.20 -11.10
C LYS A 4 -16.32 -16.86 -11.22
N ALA A 5 -15.30 -16.08 -11.60
CA ALA A 5 -13.92 -16.56 -11.72
C ALA A 5 -13.39 -17.13 -10.39
N LEU A 6 -13.65 -16.45 -9.28
CA LEU A 6 -13.24 -16.92 -7.95
C LEU A 6 -13.93 -18.25 -7.58
N ARG A 7 -15.21 -18.42 -7.92
CA ARG A 7 -15.91 -19.71 -7.69
C ARG A 7 -15.27 -20.86 -8.47
N VAL A 8 -14.82 -20.62 -9.69
CA VAL A 8 -14.09 -21.64 -10.48
C VAL A 8 -12.79 -22.04 -9.79
N VAL A 9 -12.06 -21.08 -9.20
CA VAL A 9 -10.81 -21.37 -8.47
C VAL A 9 -11.05 -22.10 -7.16
N ILE A 10 -12.07 -21.68 -6.39
CA ILE A 10 -12.47 -22.37 -5.15
C ILE A 10 -12.84 -23.83 -5.45
N ASN A 11 -13.36 -24.08 -6.65
CA ASN A 11 -13.82 -25.40 -7.07
C ASN A 11 -14.95 -25.88 -6.13
N GLU A 12 -15.00 -27.18 -5.83
CA GLU A 12 -15.96 -27.79 -4.90
C GLU A 12 -15.53 -27.69 -3.42
N GLU A 13 -14.46 -26.94 -3.11
CA GLU A 13 -14.02 -26.78 -1.72
C GLU A 13 -15.03 -25.96 -0.89
N ARG A 14 -15.33 -26.44 0.31
CA ARG A 14 -16.18 -25.71 1.27
C ARG A 14 -15.54 -24.37 1.63
N ILE A 15 -16.29 -23.28 1.52
CA ILE A 15 -15.84 -21.96 2.01
C ILE A 15 -15.98 -21.93 3.53
N ILE A 16 -14.87 -21.77 4.24
CA ILE A 16 -14.85 -21.65 5.71
C ILE A 16 -15.07 -20.18 6.11
N PHE A 17 -14.40 -19.28 5.41
CA PHE A 17 -14.65 -17.85 5.51
C PHE A 17 -14.41 -17.16 4.16
N SER A 18 -15.04 -16.02 4.00
CA SER A 18 -14.77 -15.11 2.89
C SER A 18 -14.86 -13.68 3.40
N CYS A 19 -13.89 -12.85 3.05
CA CYS A 19 -13.92 -11.42 3.34
C CYS A 19 -13.43 -10.63 2.13
N PHE A 20 -13.89 -9.39 2.03
CA PHE A 20 -13.41 -8.46 1.03
C PHE A 20 -12.48 -7.46 1.73
N ALA A 21 -11.20 -7.47 1.37
CA ALA A 21 -10.26 -6.46 1.82
C ALA A 21 -10.50 -5.21 0.98
N LYS A 22 -10.92 -4.10 1.60
CA LYS A 22 -11.34 -2.90 0.85
C LYS A 22 -10.16 -2.17 0.19
N ARG A 23 -8.93 -2.37 0.68
CA ARG A 23 -7.74 -1.58 0.30
C ARG A 23 -6.50 -2.46 0.21
N GLU A 24 -5.56 -2.05 -0.64
CA GLU A 24 -4.26 -2.72 -0.83
C GLU A 24 -3.15 -2.15 0.08
N GLY A 25 -3.32 -0.94 0.60
CA GLY A 25 -2.34 -0.28 1.48
C GLY A 25 -2.95 0.24 2.78
N THR A 26 -2.08 0.71 3.68
CA THR A 26 -2.50 1.33 4.94
C THR A 26 -2.79 2.82 4.73
N LEU A 27 -3.79 3.35 5.44
CA LEU A 27 -4.11 4.79 5.41
C LEU A 27 -2.89 5.62 5.86
N SER A 28 -2.10 5.12 6.80
CA SER A 28 -0.89 5.79 7.28
C SER A 28 0.12 6.03 6.17
N SER A 29 0.32 5.08 5.25
CA SER A 29 1.23 5.25 4.11
C SER A 29 0.71 6.28 3.11
N ALA A 30 -0.61 6.32 2.88
CA ALA A 30 -1.22 7.33 2.02
C ALA A 30 -1.10 8.74 2.63
N ILE A 31 -1.33 8.87 3.94
CA ILE A 31 -1.19 10.14 4.68
C ILE A 31 0.27 10.63 4.66
N ASP A 32 1.24 9.76 4.93
CA ASP A 32 2.66 10.12 4.90
C ASP A 32 3.07 10.66 3.53
N ASN A 33 2.69 9.96 2.45
CA ASN A 33 2.94 10.43 1.09
C ASN A 33 2.25 11.77 0.80
N PHE A 34 1.01 11.97 1.27
CA PHE A 34 0.28 13.22 1.07
C PHE A 34 0.97 14.41 1.76
N ILE A 35 1.45 14.21 3.00
CA ILE A 35 2.20 15.24 3.74
C ILE A 35 3.47 15.60 2.96
N ARG A 36 4.22 14.61 2.46
CA ARG A 36 5.41 14.85 1.65
C ARG A 36 5.09 15.70 0.42
N VAL A 37 4.03 15.35 -0.33
CA VAL A 37 3.58 16.13 -1.50
C VAL A 37 3.32 17.59 -1.12
N MET A 38 2.61 17.84 -0.02
CA MET A 38 2.34 19.20 0.46
C MET A 38 3.62 19.97 0.79
N VAL A 39 4.60 19.33 1.43
CA VAL A 39 5.91 19.94 1.73
C VAL A 39 6.64 20.31 0.44
N PHE A 40 6.70 19.43 -0.55
CA PHE A 40 7.34 19.74 -1.84
C PHE A 40 6.65 20.90 -2.55
N PHE A 41 5.30 20.96 -2.55
CA PHE A 41 4.57 22.10 -3.11
C PHE A 41 4.79 23.40 -2.34
N ALA A 42 4.95 23.34 -1.01
CA ALA A 42 5.27 24.52 -0.21
C ALA A 42 6.64 25.11 -0.59
N PHE A 43 7.65 24.27 -0.88
CA PHE A 43 8.94 24.73 -1.38
C PHE A 43 8.84 25.37 -2.78
N VAL A 44 8.06 24.78 -3.69
CA VAL A 44 7.81 25.39 -5.00
C VAL A 44 7.13 26.74 -4.85
N TYR A 45 6.11 26.84 -3.99
CA TYR A 45 5.44 28.09 -3.69
C TYR A 45 6.39 29.14 -3.12
N LEU A 46 7.27 28.76 -2.18
CA LEU A 46 8.26 29.66 -1.60
C LEU A 46 9.22 30.20 -2.66
N ILE A 47 9.71 29.35 -3.58
CA ILE A 47 10.60 29.78 -4.68
C ILE A 47 9.88 30.80 -5.56
N LEU A 48 8.63 30.52 -5.96
CA LEU A 48 7.84 31.42 -6.80
C LEU A 48 7.48 32.71 -6.06
N TYR A 49 7.25 32.66 -4.75
CA TYR A 49 6.95 33.81 -3.92
C TYR A 49 8.16 34.76 -3.82
N VAL A 50 9.34 34.22 -3.51
CA VAL A 50 10.59 35.00 -3.48
C VAL A 50 10.86 35.63 -4.85
N GLU A 51 10.65 34.88 -5.93
CA GLU A 51 10.84 35.42 -7.27
C GLU A 51 9.84 36.54 -7.58
N LYS A 52 8.56 36.32 -7.26
CA LYS A 52 7.52 37.33 -7.46
C LYS A 52 7.86 38.62 -6.72
N GLU A 53 8.27 38.54 -5.46
CA GLU A 53 8.64 39.72 -4.68
C GLU A 53 9.82 40.46 -5.32
N SER A 54 10.85 39.72 -5.74
CA SER A 54 12.02 40.30 -6.40
C SER A 54 11.69 41.01 -7.72
N VAL A 55 10.75 40.48 -8.50
CA VAL A 55 10.30 41.09 -9.76
C VAL A 55 9.39 42.29 -9.48
N LEU A 56 8.47 42.17 -8.51
CA LEU A 56 7.54 43.25 -8.14
C LEU A 56 8.28 44.48 -7.60
N GLU A 57 9.37 44.28 -6.85
CA GLU A 57 10.30 45.33 -6.41
C GLU A 57 11.03 45.99 -7.60
N LEU A 58 11.37 45.23 -8.65
CA LEU A 58 12.07 45.76 -9.82
C LEU A 58 11.16 46.51 -10.79
N THR A 59 9.92 46.05 -11.01
CA THR A 59 9.06 46.56 -12.10
C THR A 59 7.88 47.41 -11.64
N ASN A 60 7.58 47.50 -10.33
CA ASN A 60 6.41 48.20 -9.77
C ASN A 60 5.05 47.75 -10.39
N SER A 61 5.03 46.62 -11.09
CA SER A 61 3.85 46.10 -11.80
C SER A 61 3.15 45.03 -10.97
N LYS A 62 1.83 45.16 -10.76
CA LYS A 62 1.01 44.21 -9.98
C LYS A 62 0.55 42.98 -10.76
N GLU A 63 0.82 42.90 -12.06
CA GLU A 63 0.32 41.83 -12.90
C GLU A 63 1.24 40.61 -12.86
N PHE A 64 0.65 39.48 -12.47
CA PHE A 64 1.33 38.19 -12.39
C PHE A 64 1.22 37.50 -13.75
N GLU A 65 2.30 37.55 -14.54
CA GLU A 65 2.35 36.90 -15.85
C GLU A 65 3.16 35.60 -15.85
N LEU A 66 2.75 34.65 -16.69
CA LEU A 66 3.50 33.42 -17.02
C LEU A 66 4.96 33.70 -17.45
N ASN A 67 5.25 34.93 -17.88
CA ASN A 67 6.59 35.41 -18.20
C ASN A 67 7.58 35.34 -17.02
N LEU A 68 7.11 35.31 -15.77
CA LEU A 68 7.98 35.16 -14.59
C LEU A 68 8.80 33.86 -14.63
N ILE A 69 8.22 32.76 -15.13
CA ILE A 69 8.89 31.47 -15.22
C ILE A 69 10.07 31.52 -16.20
N PHE A 70 9.94 32.32 -17.28
CA PHE A 70 11.00 32.49 -18.28
C PHE A 70 12.05 33.51 -17.86
N GLN A 71 11.73 34.39 -16.91
CA GLN A 71 12.66 35.37 -16.34
C GLN A 71 13.41 34.83 -15.12
N MET A 72 12.95 33.71 -14.54
CA MET A 72 13.62 33.05 -13.43
C MET A 72 15.05 32.65 -13.78
N ASP A 73 15.95 32.86 -12.83
CA ASP A 73 17.28 32.30 -12.91
C ASP A 73 17.24 30.79 -13.13
N ILE A 74 18.09 30.29 -14.03
CA ILE A 74 18.10 28.88 -14.42
C ILE A 74 18.27 27.91 -13.23
N TYR A 75 19.01 28.32 -12.19
CA TYR A 75 19.21 27.50 -10.99
C TYR A 75 17.94 27.43 -10.13
N LYS A 76 17.16 28.52 -10.03
CA LYS A 76 15.87 28.52 -9.32
C LYS A 76 14.83 27.71 -10.08
N LEU A 77 14.81 27.83 -11.41
CA LEU A 77 13.94 27.03 -12.25
C LEU A 77 14.27 25.53 -12.12
N ALA A 78 15.55 25.16 -12.20
CA ALA A 78 16.00 23.78 -12.00
C ALA A 78 15.62 23.25 -10.60
N LEU A 79 15.78 24.09 -9.57
CA LEU A 79 15.39 23.74 -8.20
C LEU A 79 13.87 23.54 -8.06
N ALA A 80 13.05 24.44 -8.63
CA ALA A 80 11.59 24.29 -8.62
C ALA A 80 11.15 23.00 -9.34
N LEU A 81 11.74 22.70 -10.50
CA LEU A 81 11.48 21.46 -11.24
C LEU A 81 11.87 20.22 -10.43
N PHE A 82 12.98 20.26 -9.70
CA PHE A 82 13.37 19.18 -8.79
C PHE A 82 12.31 18.91 -7.71
N PHE A 83 11.78 19.95 -7.06
CA PHE A 83 10.71 19.78 -6.06
C PHE A 83 9.40 19.28 -6.70
N ILE A 84 9.02 19.79 -7.88
CA ILE A 84 7.84 19.31 -8.62
C ILE A 84 7.97 17.83 -8.99
N PHE A 85 9.13 17.43 -9.49
CA PHE A 85 9.40 16.04 -9.86
C PHE A 85 9.26 15.11 -8.64
N ASN A 86 9.83 15.49 -7.50
CA ASN A 86 9.66 14.74 -6.26
C ASN A 86 8.20 14.70 -5.80
N ALA A 87 7.47 15.82 -5.84
CA ALA A 87 6.04 15.85 -5.53
C ALA A 87 5.26 14.83 -6.37
N LEU A 88 5.55 14.77 -7.68
CA LEU A 88 4.89 13.83 -8.59
C LEU A 88 5.19 12.37 -8.23
N LEU A 89 6.44 12.04 -7.86
CA LEU A 89 6.82 10.70 -7.43
C LEU A 89 6.03 10.24 -6.20
N TYR A 90 5.83 11.11 -5.21
CA TYR A 90 5.05 10.78 -4.01
C TYR A 90 3.53 10.85 -4.23
N PHE A 91 3.06 11.54 -5.26
CA PHE A 91 1.65 11.61 -5.61
C PHE A 91 1.13 10.32 -6.27
N LEU A 92 1.96 9.65 -7.08
CA LEU A 92 1.57 8.41 -7.78
C LEU A 92 1.09 7.28 -6.83
N PRO A 93 1.76 6.98 -5.70
CA PRO A 93 1.25 6.04 -4.71
C PRO A 93 -0.13 6.41 -4.13
N ILE A 94 -0.42 7.71 -3.96
CA ILE A 94 -1.69 8.19 -3.41
C ILE A 94 -2.83 7.92 -4.41
N ILE A 95 -2.61 8.25 -5.68
CA ILE A 95 -3.54 7.91 -6.77
C ILE A 95 -3.76 6.39 -6.79
N ARG A 96 -2.67 5.60 -6.79
CA ARG A 96 -2.79 4.14 -6.78
C ARG A 96 -3.57 3.65 -5.57
N PHE A 97 -3.38 4.21 -4.39
CA PHE A 97 -4.14 3.85 -3.19
C PHE A 97 -5.64 4.15 -3.36
N ILE A 98 -6.00 5.32 -3.88
CA ILE A 98 -7.41 5.73 -4.11
C ILE A 98 -8.09 4.82 -5.14
N PHE A 99 -7.39 4.46 -6.22
CA PHE A 99 -7.91 3.61 -7.29
C PHE A 99 -7.60 2.12 -7.11
N SER A 100 -6.90 1.74 -6.04
CA SER A 100 -6.63 0.35 -5.72
C SER A 100 -7.92 -0.30 -5.27
N ASN A 101 -8.52 -1.09 -6.17
CA ASN A 101 -9.63 -1.92 -5.78
C ASN A 101 -9.11 -3.02 -4.86
N GLY A 102 -9.83 -3.21 -3.78
CA GLY A 102 -9.70 -4.33 -2.88
C GLY A 102 -9.75 -5.71 -3.54
N GLY A 103 -9.49 -6.74 -2.74
CA GLY A 103 -9.48 -8.14 -3.16
C GLY A 103 -10.34 -9.01 -2.25
N TYR A 104 -10.82 -10.13 -2.79
CA TYR A 104 -11.49 -11.17 -2.00
C TYR A 104 -10.45 -12.10 -1.40
N PHE A 105 -10.56 -12.36 -0.11
CA PHE A 105 -9.83 -13.41 0.58
C PHE A 105 -10.80 -14.51 0.98
N VAL A 106 -10.51 -15.74 0.59
CA VAL A 106 -11.35 -16.91 0.85
C VAL A 106 -10.51 -18.00 1.49
N GLY A 107 -10.87 -18.38 2.71
CA GLY A 107 -10.29 -19.53 3.37
C GLY A 107 -11.07 -20.78 3.05
N THR A 108 -10.41 -21.79 2.50
CA THR A 108 -10.92 -23.14 2.30
C THR A 108 -10.19 -24.10 3.25
N PRO A 109 -10.54 -25.41 3.31
CA PRO A 109 -9.81 -26.36 4.14
C PRO A 109 -8.34 -26.50 3.75
N THR A 110 -7.98 -26.32 2.48
CA THR A 110 -6.62 -26.61 1.98
C THR A 110 -5.77 -25.36 1.84
N ARG A 111 -6.38 -24.20 1.57
CA ARG A 111 -5.65 -22.98 1.22
C ARG A 111 -6.42 -21.70 1.51
N LEU A 112 -5.68 -20.60 1.58
CA LEU A 112 -6.17 -19.24 1.49
C LEU A 112 -6.04 -18.76 0.04
N ILE A 113 -7.13 -18.26 -0.53
CA ILE A 113 -7.18 -17.73 -1.90
C ILE A 113 -7.38 -16.22 -1.83
N HIS A 114 -6.48 -15.47 -2.46
CA HIS A 114 -6.63 -14.04 -2.69
C HIS A 114 -6.96 -13.79 -4.16
N TYR A 115 -8.10 -13.17 -4.43
CA TYR A 115 -8.55 -12.80 -5.78
C TYR A 115 -8.71 -11.30 -5.93
N LYS A 116 -8.05 -10.74 -6.95
CA LYS A 116 -8.06 -9.31 -7.24
C LYS A 116 -8.11 -9.07 -8.75
N LYS A 117 -9.24 -8.53 -9.25
CA LYS A 117 -9.41 -8.15 -10.66
C LYS A 117 -8.95 -9.21 -11.69
N GLY A 118 -9.16 -10.50 -11.39
CA GLY A 118 -8.76 -11.61 -12.26
C GLY A 118 -7.42 -12.25 -11.90
N ASP A 119 -6.58 -11.58 -11.11
CA ASP A 119 -5.39 -12.18 -10.51
C ASP A 119 -5.79 -13.06 -9.32
N VAL A 120 -5.14 -14.22 -9.19
CA VAL A 120 -5.42 -15.24 -8.18
C VAL A 120 -4.09 -15.64 -7.55
N LYS A 121 -3.97 -15.41 -6.23
CA LYS A 121 -2.86 -15.93 -5.43
C LYS A 121 -3.39 -16.98 -4.47
N ILE A 122 -2.71 -18.11 -4.44
CA ILE A 122 -3.09 -19.27 -3.62
C ILE A 122 -1.98 -19.50 -2.61
N TYR A 123 -2.36 -19.56 -1.34
CA TYR A 123 -1.47 -19.79 -0.22
C TYR A 123 -1.92 -21.03 0.53
N VAL A 124 -1.14 -22.10 0.45
CA VAL A 124 -1.39 -23.36 1.15
C VAL A 124 -1.18 -23.14 2.66
N TRP A 125 -2.06 -23.67 3.51
CA TRP A 125 -2.06 -23.37 4.96
C TRP A 125 -0.75 -23.75 5.66
N GLU A 126 -0.08 -24.78 5.16
CA GLU A 126 1.18 -25.32 5.64
C GLU A 126 2.34 -24.32 5.48
N LEU A 127 2.22 -23.37 4.55
CA LEU A 127 3.20 -22.30 4.33
C LEU A 127 3.09 -21.20 5.38
N PHE A 128 2.03 -21.15 6.19
CA PHE A 128 1.87 -20.13 7.21
C PHE A 128 2.57 -20.54 8.51
N THR A 129 3.03 -19.52 9.24
CA THR A 129 3.52 -19.63 10.62
C THR A 129 2.37 -19.42 11.60
N ASP A 130 2.61 -19.67 12.88
CA ASP A 130 1.69 -19.36 13.97
C ASP A 130 1.67 -17.85 14.35
N GLU A 131 2.55 -17.06 13.74
CA GLU A 131 2.59 -15.61 13.85
C GLU A 131 1.48 -14.98 13.00
N ILE A 132 0.42 -14.58 13.70
CA ILE A 132 -0.74 -13.88 13.15
C ILE A 132 -0.93 -12.60 13.96
N GLU A 133 -0.79 -11.45 13.31
CA GLU A 133 -1.08 -10.15 13.90
C GLU A 133 -2.51 -9.75 13.52
N ALA A 134 -3.37 -9.46 14.49
CA ALA A 134 -4.74 -9.03 14.25
C ALA A 134 -5.06 -7.79 15.08
N ASP A 135 -5.63 -6.78 14.43
CA ASP A 135 -6.13 -5.55 15.04
C ASP A 135 -7.62 -5.43 14.68
N ILE A 136 -8.47 -5.74 15.66
CA ILE A 136 -9.93 -5.79 15.49
C ILE A 136 -10.47 -4.38 15.23
N ASP A 137 -9.96 -3.38 15.94
CA ASP A 137 -10.40 -1.98 15.81
C ASP A 137 -10.08 -1.43 14.42
N LYS A 138 -8.93 -1.80 13.86
CA LYS A 138 -8.52 -1.41 12.50
C LYS A 138 -9.03 -2.36 11.41
N ASN A 139 -9.80 -3.39 11.76
CA ASN A 139 -10.23 -4.45 10.85
C ASN A 139 -9.06 -5.00 10.01
N TYR A 140 -7.95 -5.27 10.67
CA TYR A 140 -6.69 -5.65 10.03
C TYR A 140 -6.22 -7.01 10.51
N ILE A 141 -5.76 -7.85 9.59
CA ILE A 141 -5.08 -9.10 9.92
C ILE A 141 -3.89 -9.31 8.99
N ARG A 142 -2.78 -9.75 9.55
CA ARG A 142 -1.55 -10.08 8.83
C ARG A 142 -1.11 -11.48 9.19
N PHE A 143 -0.82 -12.25 8.17
CA PHE A 143 -0.27 -13.59 8.29
C PHE A 143 1.19 -13.61 7.84
N THR A 144 2.06 -14.23 8.62
CA THR A 144 3.46 -14.45 8.24
C THR A 144 3.65 -15.85 7.64
N LEU A 145 4.35 -15.93 6.51
CA LEU A 145 4.66 -17.19 5.83
C LEU A 145 6.06 -17.69 6.22
N LYS A 146 6.25 -19.01 6.19
CA LYS A 146 7.55 -19.69 6.34
C LYS A 146 8.51 -19.41 5.18
N ILE A 147 7.96 -19.01 4.04
CA ILE A 147 8.72 -18.61 2.85
C ILE A 147 8.94 -17.11 2.83
N GLY A 148 10.02 -16.68 2.18
CA GLY A 148 10.44 -15.30 2.16
C GLY A 148 11.58 -15.07 1.18
N LYS A 149 12.26 -13.94 1.33
CA LYS A 149 13.46 -13.59 0.56
C LYS A 149 14.58 -13.18 1.51
N TYR A 150 15.82 -13.36 1.08
CA TYR A 150 16.96 -12.79 1.79
C TYR A 150 17.17 -11.35 1.33
N GLU A 151 17.25 -10.42 2.28
CA GLU A 151 17.57 -9.01 2.03
C GLU A 151 18.91 -8.68 2.67
N ARG A 152 19.73 -7.90 1.96
CA ARG A 152 21.01 -7.43 2.47
C ARG A 152 20.80 -6.16 3.30
N LYS A 153 21.04 -6.24 4.62
CA LYS A 153 21.09 -5.08 5.52
C LYS A 153 22.49 -4.94 6.10
N ASP A 154 23.09 -3.77 5.88
CA ASP A 154 24.34 -3.34 6.52
C ASP A 154 25.45 -4.41 6.57
N LYS A 155 25.60 -5.15 5.45
CA LYS A 155 26.56 -6.24 5.19
C LYS A 155 26.17 -7.66 5.60
N THR A 156 25.01 -7.88 6.21
CA THR A 156 24.47 -9.22 6.52
C THR A 156 23.25 -9.55 5.66
N GLU A 157 23.12 -10.82 5.24
CA GLU A 157 21.91 -11.32 4.62
C GLU A 157 20.93 -11.75 5.71
N VAL A 158 19.76 -11.13 5.73
CA VAL A 158 18.69 -11.40 6.70
C VAL A 158 17.52 -12.01 5.96
N PHE A 159 16.99 -13.12 6.47
CA PHE A 159 15.77 -13.70 5.93
C PHE A 159 14.57 -12.82 6.31
N VAL A 160 13.79 -12.41 5.31
CA VAL A 160 12.58 -11.61 5.44
C VAL A 160 11.38 -12.44 4.96
N PRO A 161 10.56 -12.96 5.90
CA PRO A 161 9.33 -13.68 5.58
C PRO A 161 8.37 -12.87 4.72
N TYR A 162 7.67 -13.54 3.81
CA TYR A 162 6.54 -12.93 3.12
C TYR A 162 5.35 -12.76 4.05
N LYS A 163 4.60 -11.67 3.84
CA LYS A 163 3.44 -11.30 4.66
C LYS A 163 2.21 -11.18 3.77
N VAL A 164 1.11 -11.77 4.21
CA VAL A 164 -0.21 -11.60 3.59
C VAL A 164 -1.03 -10.70 4.48
N GLU A 165 -1.34 -9.51 3.99
CA GLU A 165 -2.10 -8.50 4.73
C GLU A 165 -3.52 -8.42 4.19
N VAL A 166 -4.49 -8.47 5.09
CA VAL A 166 -5.91 -8.30 4.79
C VAL A 166 -6.38 -7.05 5.51
N ILE A 167 -6.58 -5.97 4.76
CA ILE A 167 -6.89 -4.64 5.27
C ILE A 167 -8.39 -4.39 5.16
N SER A 168 -8.99 -3.89 6.25
CA SER A 168 -10.43 -3.63 6.33
C SER A 168 -11.28 -4.89 6.08
N ALA A 169 -10.84 -6.02 6.63
CA ALA A 169 -11.56 -7.28 6.56
C ALA A 169 -12.76 -7.26 7.53
N GLU A 170 -13.93 -7.67 7.06
CA GLU A 170 -15.06 -7.92 7.96
C GLU A 170 -14.80 -9.18 8.80
N ASN A 171 -15.20 -9.15 10.07
CA ASN A 171 -15.10 -10.27 11.01
C ASN A 171 -13.67 -10.80 11.24
N VAL A 172 -12.70 -9.90 11.45
CA VAL A 172 -11.29 -10.24 11.76
C VAL A 172 -11.17 -11.31 12.85
N SER A 173 -11.94 -11.20 13.94
CA SER A 173 -11.92 -12.17 15.04
C SER A 173 -12.26 -13.60 14.61
N LYS A 174 -13.23 -13.76 13.71
CA LYS A 174 -13.60 -15.07 13.15
C LYS A 174 -12.50 -15.61 12.24
N ILE A 175 -11.93 -14.75 11.40
CA ILE A 175 -10.87 -15.12 10.46
C ILE A 175 -9.62 -15.58 11.22
N GLU A 176 -9.21 -14.80 12.22
CA GLU A 176 -8.06 -15.09 13.08
C GLU A 176 -8.20 -16.45 13.75
N ARG A 177 -9.34 -16.69 14.41
CA ARG A 177 -9.60 -17.95 15.12
C ARG A 177 -9.53 -19.14 14.18
N VAL A 178 -10.24 -19.07 13.05
CA VAL A 178 -10.28 -20.15 12.06
C VAL A 178 -8.90 -20.41 11.46
N ALA A 179 -8.17 -19.36 11.09
CA ALA A 179 -6.83 -19.51 10.53
C ALA A 179 -5.86 -20.12 11.54
N ARG A 180 -5.88 -19.65 12.80
CA ARG A 180 -5.02 -20.17 13.87
C ARG A 180 -5.30 -21.64 14.17
N GLU A 181 -6.57 -22.02 14.29
CA GLU A 181 -6.98 -23.42 14.46
C GLU A 181 -6.46 -24.29 13.30
N ARG A 182 -6.57 -23.78 12.07
CA ARG A 182 -6.14 -24.53 10.89
C ARG A 182 -4.62 -24.75 10.87
N ILE A 183 -3.86 -23.67 11.05
CA ILE A 183 -2.39 -23.72 11.09
C ILE A 183 -1.89 -24.66 12.20
N ARG A 184 -2.50 -24.60 13.39
CA ARG A 184 -2.17 -25.51 14.50
C ARG A 184 -2.48 -26.96 14.18
N SER A 185 -3.64 -27.25 13.60
CA SER A 185 -4.03 -28.63 13.26
C SER A 185 -3.03 -29.30 12.30
N LEU A 186 -2.49 -28.54 11.36
CA LEU A 186 -1.50 -29.01 10.39
C LEU A 186 -0.12 -29.16 11.01
N SER A 187 0.25 -28.26 11.93
CA SER A 187 1.53 -28.36 12.65
C SER A 187 1.61 -29.58 13.57
N HIS A 188 0.48 -29.99 14.15
CA HIS A 188 0.40 -31.18 15.01
C HIS A 188 0.30 -32.49 14.23
N SER A 189 -0.32 -32.47 13.04
CA SER A 189 -0.39 -33.65 12.17
C SER A 189 0.94 -34.04 11.51
N ALA A 190 1.95 -33.17 11.59
CA ALA A 190 3.28 -33.39 10.99
C ALA A 190 4.32 -33.93 12.00
N ARG A 191 3.92 -34.24 13.23
CA ARG A 191 4.72 -34.94 14.24
C ARG A 191 4.25 -36.38 14.39
#